data_AF-A0A081C8Q1-F1
#
_entry.id   AF-A0A081C8Q1-F1
#
_cell.length_a   1.000
_cell.length_b   1.000
_cell.length_c   1.000
_cell.angle_alpha   90.00
_cell.angle_beta   90.00
_cell.angle_gamma   90.00
#
_symmetry.space_group_name_H-M   'P 1'
#
loop_
_entity.id
_entity.type
_entity.pdbx_description
1 polymer ?
#
loop_
_entity_poly.entity_id
_entity_poly.type
_entity_poly.pdbx_seq_one_letter_code
_entity_poly.pdbx_strand_id
1 'polypeptide(L)' 'MQHTQTLKFDIISALDSLPEESLQLLFDFVAFLQVRSKPATQQKPVIKLGGLWEGTATITDEDIAEARLEMWGNLGEREL' A
#
# COMPACT_ATOMS: atom_id res chain seq x y z
N MET A 1 25.21 -21.12 -6.31
CA MET A 1 26.31 -20.13 -6.42
C MET A 1 26.75 -19.89 -7.87
N GLN A 2 27.04 -20.94 -8.68
CA GLN A 2 27.50 -20.76 -10.07
C GLN A 2 26.46 -20.09 -10.99
N HIS A 3 25.20 -20.50 -10.93
CA HIS A 3 24.11 -19.94 -11.75
C HIS A 3 23.95 -18.42 -11.62
N THR A 4 24.17 -17.87 -10.42
CA THR A 4 24.05 -16.42 -10.17
C THR A 4 25.20 -15.63 -10.79
N GLN A 5 26.40 -16.23 -10.88
CA GLN A 5 27.55 -15.58 -11.52
C GLN A 5 27.42 -15.60 -13.04
N THR A 6 26.96 -16.71 -13.63
CA THR A 6 26.67 -16.80 -15.06
C THR A 6 25.61 -15.78 -15.47
N LEU A 7 24.52 -15.68 -14.70
CA LEU A 7 23.46 -14.70 -14.99
C LEU A 7 23.96 -13.25 -14.92
N LYS A 8 24.82 -12.90 -13.95
CA LYS A 8 25.40 -11.56 -13.87
C LYS A 8 26.29 -11.25 -15.08
N PHE A 9 27.09 -12.23 -15.51
CA PHE A 9 27.96 -12.09 -16.67
C PHE A 9 27.15 -11.85 -17.95
N ASP A 10 26.10 -12.64 -18.16
CA ASP A 10 25.23 -12.50 -19.34
C ASP A 10 24.52 -11.14 -19.37
N ILE A 11 24.07 -10.65 -18.21
CA ILE A 11 23.47 -9.31 -18.09
C ILE A 11 24.48 -8.22 -18.47
N ILE A 12 25.71 -8.28 -17.94
CA ILE A 12 26.74 -7.27 -18.23
C ILE A 12 27.07 -7.27 -19.73
N SER A 13 27.23 -8.46 -20.33
CA SER A 13 27.50 -8.56 -21.76
C SER A 13 26.35 -8.02 -22.63
N ALA A 14 25.10 -8.15 -22.17
CA ALA A 14 23.96 -7.59 -22.88
C ALA A 14 23.91 -6.05 -22.79
N LEU A 15 24.31 -5.47 -21.65
CA LEU A 15 24.34 -4.01 -21.46
C LEU A 15 25.28 -3.30 -22.45
N ASP A 16 26.43 -3.91 -22.76
CA ASP A 16 27.40 -3.34 -23.71
C ASP A 16 26.86 -3.21 -25.15
N SER A 17 25.79 -3.94 -25.48
CA SER A 17 25.18 -3.95 -26.82
C SER A 17 23.99 -3.00 -26.98
N LEU A 18 23.54 -2.36 -25.89
CA LEU A 18 22.32 -1.55 -25.86
C LEU A 18 22.60 -0.07 -26.15
N PRO A 19 21.66 0.63 -26.81
CA PRO A 19 21.74 2.08 -26.97
C PRO A 19 21.49 2.82 -25.65
N GLU A 20 21.96 4.06 -25.55
CA GLU A 20 21.93 4.88 -24.32
C GLU A 20 20.53 5.04 -23.72
N GLU A 21 19.51 5.23 -24.55
CA GLU A 21 18.11 5.34 -24.09
C GLU A 21 17.63 4.08 -23.36
N SER A 22 18.03 2.90 -23.86
CA SER A 22 17.68 1.62 -23.23
C SER A 22 18.45 1.39 -21.93
N LEU A 23 19.68 1.93 -21.82
CA LEU A 23 20.46 1.89 -20.59
C LEU A 23 19.84 2.75 -19.49
N GLN A 24 19.29 3.92 -19.84
CA GLN A 24 18.57 4.78 -18.89
C GLN A 24 17.33 4.08 -18.34
N LEU A 25 16.53 3.44 -19.20
CA LEU A 25 15.34 2.68 -18.77
C LEU A 25 15.71 1.53 -17.83
N LEU A 26 16.80 0.81 -18.13
CA LEU A 26 17.30 -0.27 -17.28
C LEU A 26 17.83 0.25 -15.93
N PHE A 27 18.47 1.41 -15.91
CA PHE A 27 18.91 2.04 -14.67
C PHE A 27 17.73 2.34 -13.75
N ASP A 28 16.67 2.95 -14.29
CA ASP A 28 15.45 3.25 -13.54
C ASP A 28 14.78 1.96 -13.02
N PHE A 29 14.75 0.91 -13.85
CA PHE A 29 14.21 -0.38 -13.46
C PHE A 29 15.02 -1.04 -12.32
N VAL A 30 16.36 -0.98 -12.38
CA VAL A 30 17.22 -1.49 -11.29
C VAL A 30 17.00 -0.69 -10.01
N ALA A 31 16.87 0.63 -10.09
CA ALA A 31 16.55 1.49 -8.95
C ALA A 31 15.21 1.09 -8.31
N PHE A 32 14.18 0.86 -9.14
CA PHE A 32 12.88 0.34 -8.68
C PHE A 32 13.03 -1.01 -7.95
N LEU A 33 13.79 -1.95 -8.51
CA LEU A 33 14.02 -3.27 -7.89
C LEU A 33 14.74 -3.15 -6.55
N GLN A 34 15.70 -2.23 -6.40
CA GLN A 34 16.38 -1.99 -5.12
C GLN A 34 15.43 -1.44 -4.06
N VAL A 35 14.51 -0.56 -4.44
CA VAL A 35 13.48 -0.04 -3.52
C VAL A 35 12.50 -1.13 -3.12
N ARG A 36 12.05 -1.95 -4.07
CA ARG A 36 11.09 -3.04 -3.84
C ARG A 36 11.70 -4.21 -3.05
N SER A 37 12.96 -4.53 -3.27
CA SER A 37 13.66 -5.66 -2.62
C SER A 37 14.15 -5.33 -1.22
N LYS A 38 14.26 -4.04 -0.85
CA LYS A 38 14.39 -3.66 0.55
C LYS A 38 13.13 -4.14 1.27
N PRO A 39 13.23 -5.14 2.18
CA PRO A 39 12.09 -5.46 3.03
C PRO A 39 11.69 -4.16 3.71
N ALA A 40 10.41 -3.78 3.59
CA ALA A 40 9.86 -2.55 4.14
C ALA A 40 10.50 -2.33 5.51
N THR A 41 11.42 -1.36 5.58
CA THR A 41 12.28 -1.10 6.73
C THR A 41 11.40 -1.17 7.95
N GLN A 42 11.56 -2.25 8.72
CA GLN A 42 11.01 -2.47 10.05
C GLN A 42 9.76 -1.60 10.27
N GLN A 43 8.65 -1.92 9.60
CA GLN A 43 7.38 -1.34 10.02
C GLN A 43 7.30 -1.66 11.50
N LYS A 44 7.44 -0.63 12.35
CA LYS A 44 7.32 -0.79 13.80
C LYS A 44 6.08 -1.66 13.99
N PRO A 45 6.17 -2.75 14.79
CA PRO A 45 5.05 -3.64 14.96
C PRO A 45 3.84 -2.76 15.26
N VAL A 46 2.84 -2.82 14.39
CA VAL A 46 1.61 -2.06 14.58
C VAL A 46 1.05 -2.58 15.89
N ILE A 47 1.17 -1.78 16.95
CA ILE A 47 0.60 -2.13 18.24
C ILE A 47 -0.89 -2.07 18.02
N LYS A 48 -1.51 -3.24 17.89
CA LYS A 48 -2.97 -3.39 17.92
C LYS A 48 -3.40 -3.06 19.35
N LEU A 49 -3.53 -1.78 19.64
CA LEU A 49 -4.37 -1.31 20.73
C LEU A 49 -5.75 -1.84 20.36
N GLY A 50 -6.33 -2.73 21.15
CA GLY A 50 -7.66 -3.29 20.93
C GLY A 50 -8.60 -2.21 20.38
N GLY A 51 -9.40 -2.57 19.37
CA GLY A 51 -10.19 -1.59 18.63
C GLY A 51 -11.05 -0.78 19.60
N LEU A 52 -11.27 0.50 19.33
CA LEU A 52 -12.16 1.38 20.11
C LEU A 52 -13.54 0.75 20.40
N TRP A 53 -13.91 -0.24 19.60
CA TRP A 53 -15.15 -0.99 19.59
C TRP A 53 -15.11 -2.29 20.40
N GLU A 54 -13.97 -2.66 20.99
CA GLU A 54 -13.86 -3.87 21.82
C GLU A 54 -14.70 -3.71 23.09
N GLY A 55 -15.77 -4.52 23.22
CA GLY A 55 -16.73 -4.42 24.32
C GLY A 55 -17.92 -3.48 24.07
N THR A 56 -18.03 -2.87 22.88
CA THR A 56 -19.26 -2.17 22.49
C THR A 56 -20.38 -3.19 22.24
N ALA A 57 -21.60 -2.86 22.66
CA ALA A 57 -22.78 -3.67 22.38
C ALA A 57 -22.97 -3.81 20.87
N THR A 58 -23.56 -4.92 20.43
CA THR A 58 -23.88 -5.13 19.02
C THR A 58 -24.80 -4.01 18.54
N ILE A 59 -24.30 -3.19 17.63
CA ILE A 59 -25.07 -2.15 16.96
C ILE A 59 -26.02 -2.85 15.99
N THR A 60 -27.31 -2.62 16.16
CA THR A 60 -28.38 -3.14 15.30
C THR A 60 -28.68 -2.19 14.15
N ASP A 61 -29.42 -2.68 13.16
CA ASP A 61 -29.86 -1.85 12.04
C ASP A 61 -30.81 -0.73 12.51
N GLU A 62 -31.60 -1.00 13.56
CA GLU A 62 -32.45 -0.03 14.23
C GLU A 62 -31.64 1.10 14.87
N ASP A 63 -30.56 0.78 15.59
CA ASP A 63 -29.67 1.79 16.20
C ASP A 63 -29.05 2.71 15.12
N ILE A 64 -28.69 2.14 13.97
CA ILE A 64 -28.14 2.90 12.84
C ILE A 64 -29.23 3.78 12.20
N ALA A 65 -30.46 3.28 12.08
CA ALA A 65 -31.57 4.03 11.52
C ALA A 65 -31.96 5.21 12.42
N GLU A 66 -32.01 5.01 13.74
CA GLU A 66 -32.26 6.06 14.72
C GLU A 66 -31.17 7.13 14.68
N ALA A 67 -29.89 6.72 14.73
CA ALA A 67 -28.78 7.67 14.67
C ALA A 67 -28.78 8.51 13.37
N ARG A 68 -29.17 7.92 12.23
CA ARG A 68 -29.34 8.66 10.96
C ARG A 68 -30.51 9.63 11.03
N LEU A 69 -31.63 9.23 11.61
CA LEU A 69 -32.79 10.10 11.77
C LEU A 69 -32.49 11.27 12.72
N GLU A 70 -31.80 11.04 13.83
CA GLU A 70 -31.40 12.12 14.74
C GLU A 70 -30.44 13.12 14.09
N MET A 71 -29.43 12.62 13.39
CA MET A 71 -28.40 13.47 12.80
C MET A 71 -28.86 14.16 11.50
N TRP A 72 -29.75 13.53 10.72
CA TRP A 72 -30.12 13.97 9.36
C TRP A 72 -31.61 14.12 9.12
N GLY A 73 -32.49 13.78 10.07
CA GLY A 73 -33.94 13.80 9.90
C GLY A 73 -34.50 15.19 9.60
N ASN A 74 -33.90 16.23 10.19
CA ASN A 74 -34.32 17.63 9.99
C ASN A 74 -33.43 18.38 8.97
N LEU A 75 -32.55 17.69 8.24
CA LEU A 75 -31.73 18.31 7.18
C LEU A 75 -32.63 18.69 5.99
N GLY A 76 -33.18 19.90 6.03
CA GLY A 76 -34.03 20.45 4.96
C GLY A 76 -35.36 21.02 5.44
N GLU A 77 -35.76 20.74 6.68
CA GLU A 77 -36.91 21.38 7.29
C GLU A 77 -36.51 22.79 7.75
N ARG A 78 -36.75 23.79 6.91
CA ARG A 78 -36.81 25.18 7.36
C ARG A 78 -38.15 25.39 8.04
N GLU A 79 -38.14 25.81 9.31
CA GLU A 79 -39.31 26.43 9.93
C GLU A 79 -39.69 27.65 9.09
N LEU A 80 -40.81 27.55 8.35
CA LEU A 80 -41.43 28.66 7.62
C LEU A 80 -42.36 29.43 8.57
#